data_AF-A0AAE1GPA0-F1
#
_entry.id   AF-A0AAE1GPA0-F1
#
_cell.length_a   1.000
_cell.length_b   1.000
_cell.length_c   1.000
_cell.angle_alpha   90.00
_cell.angle_beta   90.00
_cell.angle_gamma   90.00
#
_symmetry.space_group_name_H-M   'P 1'
#
loop_
_entity.id
_entity.type
_entity.pdbx_description
1 polymer ?
#
loop_
_entity_poly.entity_id
_entity_poly.type
_entity_poly.pdbx_seq_one_letter_code
_entity_poly.pdbx_strand_id
1 'polypeptide(L)'
;MGQLPDKRLKPSPAFYNTALDLFGPILIRDTVKRRSRAKVYGVIFTCFTCRAVYLDLTEGYDTDSFLSTFRRFVSIRGYPQTIHSDMGTQLTAASKEIRNMMGKWNTSQISTFSLNQGTTWSFNKSANAPWQNGICEALIKTVKRLLVIAVGECVLSFGELQTVLFEVANLLNERPIGLKPGYDIDMGAYLCPNDLLLGRSSNKVPSGPMGNEPDVRKRFTIIQTIVTTFWKRWMRDYFPTLLVRHEWHTERRNLQKGDIVLVQDNDLVRGNCRLAQVFQANAGKDGKVRDVVLRYKPLCSSDEYKGRKDRLVNRSVHRLVLLLPIEDQ
;
A
#
# COMPACT_ATOMS: atom_id res chain seq x y z
N MET A 1 20.11 1.20 14.13
CA MET A 1 18.85 0.44 14.00
C MET A 1 18.10 0.52 15.32
N GLY A 2 16.94 1.19 15.34
CA GLY A 2 16.00 1.00 16.45
C GLY A 2 15.40 -0.41 16.36
N GLN A 3 15.16 -1.05 17.51
CA GLN A 3 14.53 -2.37 17.56
C GLN A 3 13.19 -2.37 16.81
N LEU A 4 12.97 -3.37 15.94
CA LEU A 4 11.66 -3.67 15.36
C LEU A 4 10.71 -3.99 16.54
N PRO A 5 9.47 -3.48 16.64
CA PRO A 5 8.70 -3.57 17.86
C PRO A 5 8.05 -4.93 17.83
N ASP A 6 7.83 -5.48 19.01
CA ASP A 6 7.32 -6.84 19.16
C ASP A 6 6.04 -7.10 18.37
N LYS A 7 5.22 -6.06 18.16
CA LYS A 7 4.00 -6.11 17.35
C LYS A 7 4.22 -6.42 15.85
N ARG A 8 5.42 -6.19 15.30
CA ARG A 8 5.81 -6.60 13.94
C ARG A 8 6.49 -7.97 13.90
N LEU A 9 7.05 -8.42 15.03
CA LEU A 9 7.78 -9.69 15.13
C LEU A 9 6.84 -10.86 15.41
N LYS A 10 5.70 -10.60 16.07
CA LYS A 10 4.67 -11.62 16.31
C LYS A 10 3.84 -11.85 15.04
N PRO A 11 3.74 -13.09 14.53
CA PRO A 11 2.84 -13.41 13.44
C PRO A 11 1.41 -13.06 13.87
N SER A 12 0.76 -12.18 13.12
CA SER A 12 -0.58 -11.69 13.41
C SER A 12 -1.39 -11.58 12.12
N PRO A 13 -2.72 -11.73 12.17
CA PRO A 13 -3.57 -11.50 11.01
C PRO A 13 -3.39 -10.10 10.44
N ALA A 14 -3.69 -9.93 9.15
CA ALA A 14 -3.72 -8.60 8.54
C ALA A 14 -4.69 -7.68 9.30
N PHE A 15 -4.31 -6.41 9.45
CA PHE A 15 -5.02 -5.38 10.21
C PHE A 15 -5.18 -5.64 11.73
N TYR A 16 -4.51 -6.65 12.30
CA TYR A 16 -4.55 -6.88 13.76
C TYR A 16 -4.07 -5.67 14.58
N ASN A 17 -2.98 -5.03 14.13
CA ASN A 17 -2.53 -3.73 14.60
C ASN A 17 -2.65 -2.75 13.44
N THR A 18 -3.43 -1.67 13.63
CA THR A 18 -3.79 -0.75 12.54
C THR A 18 -3.61 0.71 12.95
N ALA A 19 -3.01 1.50 12.06
CA ALA A 19 -3.04 2.95 12.10
C ALA A 19 -4.25 3.49 11.33
N LEU A 20 -4.89 4.52 11.86
CA LEU A 20 -6.06 5.17 11.29
C LEU A 20 -5.80 6.67 11.19
N ASP A 21 -6.13 7.23 10.02
CA ASP A 21 -6.05 8.65 9.77
C ASP A 21 -7.21 9.10 8.85
N LEU A 22 -7.68 10.34 9.04
CA LEU A 22 -8.73 10.97 8.25
C LEU A 22 -8.12 12.08 7.38
N PHE A 23 -8.67 12.32 6.20
CA PHE A 23 -8.21 13.39 5.32
C PHE A 23 -9.33 14.03 4.51
N GLY A 24 -9.08 15.26 4.07
CA GLY A 24 -10.04 16.08 3.38
C GLY A 24 -10.10 17.48 4.00
N PRO A 25 -11.16 18.25 3.73
CA PRO A 25 -12.32 17.86 2.92
C PRO A 25 -11.99 17.69 1.43
N ILE A 26 -12.64 16.74 0.77
CA ILE A 26 -12.65 16.57 -0.69
C ILE A 26 -14.01 17.02 -1.20
N LEU A 27 -14.02 17.83 -2.26
CA LEU A 27 -15.26 18.29 -2.88
C LEU A 27 -15.75 17.28 -3.91
N ILE A 28 -16.96 16.77 -3.72
CA ILE A 28 -17.64 15.90 -4.68
C ILE A 28 -18.86 16.62 -5.28
N ARG A 29 -19.25 16.19 -6.47
CA ARG A 29 -20.52 16.57 -7.09
C ARG A 29 -21.63 15.70 -6.51
N ASP A 30 -22.71 16.36 -6.10
CA ASP A 30 -23.94 15.70 -5.71
C ASP A 30 -24.61 15.05 -6.94
N THR A 31 -25.03 13.80 -6.81
CA THR A 31 -25.68 13.04 -7.89
C THR A 31 -27.10 13.52 -8.17
N VAL A 32 -27.79 14.02 -7.13
CA VAL A 32 -29.16 14.54 -7.18
C VAL A 32 -29.13 16.01 -7.61
N LYS A 33 -28.37 16.84 -6.89
CA LYS A 33 -28.21 18.27 -7.19
C LYS A 33 -26.91 18.51 -7.95
N ARG A 34 -26.88 18.23 -9.25
CA ARG A 34 -25.65 18.28 -10.08
C ARG A 34 -24.84 19.61 -10.03
N ARG A 35 -25.44 20.72 -9.59
CA ARG A 35 -24.79 22.02 -9.41
C ARG A 35 -24.25 22.26 -7.99
N SER A 36 -24.66 21.48 -6.99
CA SER A 36 -24.13 21.56 -5.63
C SER A 36 -22.88 20.70 -5.48
N ARG A 37 -22.01 21.15 -4.58
CA ARG A 37 -20.83 20.42 -4.15
C ARG A 37 -21.01 20.03 -2.69
N ALA A 38 -20.73 18.78 -2.37
CA ALA A 38 -20.70 18.28 -1.01
C ALA A 38 -19.25 18.07 -0.56
N LYS A 39 -18.98 18.31 0.72
CA LYS A 39 -17.70 18.00 1.35
C LYS A 39 -17.79 16.59 1.91
N VAL A 40 -16.80 15.79 1.57
CA VAL A 40 -16.63 14.43 2.08
C VAL A 40 -15.20 14.23 2.56
N TYR A 41 -14.95 13.20 3.35
CA TYR A 41 -13.63 12.93 3.89
C TYR A 41 -13.19 11.51 3.52
N GLY A 42 -11.90 11.33 3.28
CA GLY A 42 -11.30 10.02 3.09
C GLY A 42 -10.80 9.46 4.42
N VAL A 43 -10.86 8.15 4.55
CA VAL A 43 -10.34 7.39 5.69
C VAL A 43 -9.26 6.45 5.18
N ILE A 44 -8.11 6.42 5.86
CA ILE A 44 -7.03 5.48 5.56
C ILE A 44 -6.74 4.62 6.79
N PHE A 45 -6.77 3.30 6.59
CA PHE A 45 -6.34 2.31 7.56
C PHE A 45 -5.08 1.64 7.03
N THR A 46 -4.02 1.61 7.84
CA THR A 46 -2.74 0.97 7.47
C THR A 46 -2.39 -0.10 8.50
N CYS A 47 -2.16 -1.34 8.05
CA CYS A 47 -1.74 -2.43 8.92
C CYS A 47 -0.25 -2.32 9.27
N PHE A 48 0.13 -2.46 10.54
CA PHE A 48 1.54 -2.45 10.94
C PHE A 48 2.29 -3.73 10.57
N THR A 49 1.61 -4.88 10.49
CA THR A 49 2.22 -6.20 10.25
C THR A 49 2.61 -6.35 8.77
N CYS A 50 1.63 -6.31 7.87
CA CYS A 50 1.86 -6.50 6.43
C CYS A 50 1.95 -5.19 5.63
N ARG A 51 1.84 -4.03 6.30
CA ARG A 51 1.78 -2.71 5.65
C ARG A 51 0.58 -2.54 4.70
N ALA A 52 -0.41 -3.43 4.72
CA ALA A 52 -1.61 -3.32 3.90
C ALA A 52 -2.32 -1.98 4.13
N VAL A 53 -2.91 -1.44 3.07
CA VAL A 53 -3.65 -0.18 3.08
C VAL A 53 -5.10 -0.46 2.71
N TYR A 54 -6.02 0.11 3.47
CA TYR A 54 -7.43 0.19 3.12
C TYR A 54 -7.83 1.67 3.07
N LEU A 55 -8.51 2.05 1.99
CA LEU A 55 -9.02 3.40 1.77
C LEU A 55 -10.53 3.32 1.58
N ASP A 56 -11.25 4.21 2.23
CA ASP A 56 -12.70 4.38 2.03
C ASP A 56 -13.09 5.84 2.25
N LEU A 57 -14.37 6.14 2.04
CA LEU A 57 -14.93 7.47 2.05
C LEU A 57 -16.02 7.59 3.12
N THR A 58 -16.05 8.72 3.81
CA THR A 58 -17.08 9.10 4.79
C THR A 58 -17.85 10.31 4.29
N GLU A 59 -19.18 10.28 4.49
CA GLU A 59 -20.10 11.33 4.03
C GLU A 59 -19.93 12.62 4.84
N GLY A 60 -19.63 12.51 6.13
CA GLY A 60 -19.39 13.63 7.05
C GLY A 60 -18.08 13.50 7.85
N TYR A 61 -17.83 14.49 8.69
CA TYR A 61 -16.71 14.53 9.65
C TYR A 61 -17.15 14.17 11.08
N ASP A 62 -18.40 13.78 11.24
CA ASP A 62 -19.02 13.42 12.50
C ASP A 62 -18.76 11.95 12.86
N THR A 63 -19.11 11.60 14.10
CA THR A 63 -18.87 10.26 14.65
C THR A 63 -19.71 9.19 13.97
N ASP A 64 -20.95 9.48 13.58
CA ASP A 64 -21.86 8.48 12.97
C ASP A 64 -21.39 8.09 11.56
N SER A 65 -21.04 9.09 10.75
CA SER A 65 -20.44 8.86 9.43
C SER A 65 -19.13 8.05 9.52
N PHE A 66 -18.30 8.35 10.53
CA PHE A 66 -17.09 7.57 10.79
C PHE A 66 -17.40 6.13 11.22
N LEU A 67 -18.33 5.91 12.15
CA LEU A 67 -18.70 4.57 12.62
C LEU A 67 -19.25 3.70 11.50
N SER A 68 -20.06 4.27 10.61
CA SER A 68 -20.52 3.59 9.39
C SER A 68 -19.35 3.14 8.51
N THR A 69 -18.35 4.00 8.33
CA THR A 69 -17.13 3.67 7.56
C THR A 69 -16.27 2.62 8.27
N PHE A 70 -16.14 2.72 9.59
CA PHE A 70 -15.42 1.74 10.40
C PHE A 70 -16.08 0.36 10.36
N ARG A 71 -17.42 0.30 10.38
CA ARG A 71 -18.17 -0.94 10.19
C ARG A 71 -17.89 -1.57 8.84
N ARG A 72 -17.86 -0.79 7.75
CA ARG A 72 -17.47 -1.31 6.41
C ARG A 72 -16.06 -1.91 6.42
N PHE A 73 -15.10 -1.21 7.02
CA PHE A 73 -13.73 -1.72 7.16
C PHE A 73 -13.69 -3.06 7.90
N VAL A 74 -14.31 -3.11 9.08
CA VAL A 74 -14.31 -4.30 9.94
C VAL A 74 -15.07 -5.47 9.32
N SER A 75 -16.18 -5.22 8.60
CA SER A 75 -16.91 -6.27 7.89
C SER A 75 -16.07 -6.93 6.79
N ILE A 76 -15.11 -6.21 6.20
CA ILE A 76 -14.26 -6.73 5.13
C ILE A 76 -12.94 -7.32 5.68
N ARG A 77 -12.38 -6.71 6.72
CA ARG A 77 -11.02 -7.02 7.21
C ARG A 77 -10.96 -7.67 8.59
N GLY A 78 -12.09 -7.75 9.28
CA GLY A 78 -12.17 -8.19 10.67
C GLY A 78 -11.89 -7.07 11.67
N TYR A 79 -12.15 -7.35 12.94
CA TYR A 79 -11.90 -6.41 14.02
C TYR A 79 -10.40 -6.32 14.34
N PRO A 80 -9.81 -5.12 14.35
CA PRO A 80 -8.43 -4.94 14.82
C PRO A 80 -8.35 -5.14 16.34
N GLN A 81 -7.24 -5.69 16.83
CA GLN A 81 -6.95 -5.72 18.26
C GLN A 81 -6.48 -4.36 18.75
N THR A 82 -5.63 -3.67 17.99
CA THR A 82 -5.16 -2.33 18.35
C THR A 82 -5.36 -1.33 17.21
N ILE A 83 -5.93 -0.18 17.55
CA ILE A 83 -6.08 0.98 16.67
C ILE A 83 -5.21 2.12 17.20
N HIS A 84 -4.43 2.73 16.31
CA HIS A 84 -3.61 3.90 16.57
C HIS A 84 -4.16 5.07 15.76
N SER A 85 -4.57 6.16 16.40
CA SER A 85 -5.06 7.36 15.71
C SER A 85 -4.62 8.66 16.37
N ASP A 86 -4.83 9.77 15.67
CA ASP A 86 -4.75 11.10 16.26
C ASP A 86 -5.92 11.38 17.22
N MET A 87 -5.83 12.48 17.98
CA MET A 87 -6.87 12.93 18.91
C MET A 87 -7.98 13.73 18.20
N GLY A 88 -8.35 13.36 16.97
CA GLY A 88 -9.53 13.91 16.32
C GLY A 88 -10.77 13.74 17.20
N THR A 89 -11.62 14.76 17.30
CA THR A 89 -12.80 14.75 18.18
C THR A 89 -13.77 13.62 17.81
N GLN A 90 -13.96 13.41 16.51
CA GLN A 90 -14.76 12.33 15.94
C GLN A 90 -14.20 10.94 16.25
N LEU A 91 -12.88 10.76 16.22
CA LEU A 91 -12.21 9.50 16.55
C LEU A 91 -12.24 9.22 18.05
N THR A 92 -12.07 10.27 18.85
CA THR A 92 -12.17 10.20 20.31
C THR A 92 -13.59 9.77 20.73
N ALA A 93 -14.62 10.38 20.15
CA ALA A 93 -16.01 10.01 20.37
C ALA A 93 -16.30 8.58 19.88
N ALA A 94 -15.86 8.22 18.68
CA ALA A 94 -16.03 6.87 18.14
C ALA A 94 -15.40 5.79 19.02
N SER A 95 -14.21 6.05 19.59
CA SER A 95 -13.56 5.09 20.50
C SER A 95 -14.36 4.84 21.78
N LYS A 96 -15.00 5.88 22.32
CA LYS A 96 -15.89 5.75 23.49
C LYS A 96 -17.10 4.92 23.14
N GLU A 97 -17.68 5.17 21.96
CA GLU A 97 -18.85 4.44 21.51
C GLU A 97 -18.55 2.97 21.23
N ILE A 98 -17.44 2.67 20.54
CA ILE A 98 -16.99 1.29 20.30
C ILE A 98 -16.70 0.57 21.62
N ARG A 99 -16.07 1.26 22.59
CA ARG A 99 -15.85 0.70 23.94
C ARG A 99 -17.16 0.40 24.66
N ASN A 100 -18.13 1.32 24.59
CA ASN A 100 -19.45 1.13 25.20
C ASN A 100 -20.22 -0.01 24.53
N MET A 101 -20.13 -0.12 23.19
CA MET A 101 -20.72 -1.24 22.47
C MET A 101 -20.10 -2.53 22.97
N MET A 102 -18.77 -2.68 22.92
CA MET A 102 -18.05 -3.88 23.36
C MET A 102 -18.29 -4.24 24.83
N GLY A 103 -18.39 -3.26 25.73
CA GLY A 103 -18.69 -3.48 27.15
C GLY A 103 -20.12 -4.00 27.41
N LYS A 104 -21.05 -3.83 26.47
CA LYS A 104 -22.40 -4.40 26.54
C LYS A 104 -22.50 -5.83 25.99
N TRP A 105 -21.48 -6.33 25.28
CA TRP A 105 -21.46 -7.71 24.83
C TRP A 105 -21.09 -8.60 26.03
N ASN A 106 -21.98 -9.54 26.37
CA ASN A 106 -21.76 -10.47 27.47
C ASN A 106 -20.47 -11.27 27.24
N THR A 107 -19.61 -11.33 28.25
CA THR A 107 -18.32 -12.05 28.27
C THR A 107 -18.41 -13.50 27.78
N SER A 108 -19.59 -14.13 27.87
CA SER A 108 -19.86 -15.49 27.41
C SER A 108 -20.04 -15.65 25.89
N GLN A 109 -20.41 -14.60 25.14
CA GLN A 109 -20.54 -14.65 23.66
C GLN A 109 -19.27 -14.23 22.93
N ILE A 110 -18.36 -13.53 23.62
CA ILE A 110 -17.08 -13.02 23.07
C ILE A 110 -16.01 -14.11 23.00
N SER A 111 -16.10 -15.15 23.85
CA SER A 111 -15.11 -16.23 23.96
C SER A 111 -14.93 -17.05 22.67
N THR A 112 -15.97 -17.13 21.84
CA THR A 112 -15.92 -17.85 20.55
C THR A 112 -15.31 -17.01 19.42
N PHE A 113 -15.33 -15.68 19.54
CA PHE A 113 -14.77 -14.72 18.57
C PHE A 113 -13.41 -14.17 19.04
N SER A 114 -12.45 -15.04 19.36
CA SER A 114 -10.99 -14.78 19.42
C SER A 114 -10.47 -13.35 19.73
N LEU A 115 -11.06 -12.63 20.71
CA LEU A 115 -10.51 -11.39 21.27
C LEU A 115 -10.97 -11.28 22.73
N ASN A 116 -10.39 -12.07 23.63
CA ASN A 116 -10.66 -12.01 25.09
C ASN A 116 -10.38 -10.62 25.74
N GLN A 117 -10.02 -9.58 24.97
CA GLN A 117 -9.66 -8.25 25.49
C GLN A 117 -10.27 -7.07 24.71
N GLY A 118 -11.10 -7.30 23.69
CA GLY A 118 -11.69 -6.23 22.87
C GLY A 118 -10.66 -5.37 22.10
N THR A 119 -11.15 -4.47 21.24
CA THR A 119 -10.29 -3.52 20.49
C THR A 119 -9.73 -2.44 21.42
N THR A 120 -8.41 -2.42 21.57
CA THR A 120 -7.70 -1.36 22.30
C THR A 120 -7.45 -0.17 21.37
N TRP A 121 -8.07 0.97 21.69
CA TRP A 121 -7.83 2.23 20.97
C TRP A 121 -6.77 3.06 21.69
N SER A 122 -5.68 3.35 21.00
CA SER A 122 -4.62 4.22 21.46
C SER A 122 -4.59 5.51 20.66
N PHE A 123 -4.72 6.62 21.38
CA PHE A 123 -4.56 7.96 20.82
C PHE A 123 -3.12 8.38 20.99
N ASN A 124 -2.51 8.95 19.95
CA ASN A 124 -1.09 9.31 19.96
C ASN A 124 -0.71 10.20 21.17
N LYS A 125 -0.20 9.56 22.22
CA LYS A 125 0.82 10.00 23.17
C LYS A 125 1.64 8.77 23.53
N SER A 126 2.64 8.41 22.74
CA SER A 126 3.61 7.44 23.26
C SER A 126 4.96 7.49 22.56
N ALA A 127 5.95 7.83 23.38
CA ALA A 127 7.38 7.68 23.16
C ALA A 127 7.84 6.22 22.94
N ASN A 128 6.92 5.23 22.92
CA ASN A 128 7.28 3.80 22.90
C ASN A 128 7.32 3.16 21.50
N ALA A 129 6.96 3.87 20.42
CA ALA A 129 7.13 3.36 19.04
C ALA A 129 7.27 4.46 17.95
N PRO A 130 8.10 5.51 18.15
CA PRO A 130 8.19 6.65 17.22
C PRO A 130 8.55 6.27 15.78
N TRP A 131 9.34 5.21 15.58
CA TRP A 131 9.73 4.77 14.24
C TRP A 131 8.63 3.99 13.49
N GLN A 132 7.78 3.21 14.18
CA GLN A 132 6.65 2.50 13.55
C GLN A 132 5.58 3.47 13.06
N ASN A 133 5.29 4.46 13.90
CA ASN A 133 4.43 5.58 13.53
C ASN A 133 5.05 6.34 12.35
N GLY A 134 6.35 6.64 12.38
CA GLY A 134 7.02 7.37 11.30
C GLY A 134 6.92 6.74 9.91
N ILE A 135 7.05 5.41 9.76
CA ILE A 135 6.92 4.74 8.44
C ILE A 135 5.46 4.76 7.95
N CYS A 136 4.52 4.43 8.82
CA CYS A 136 3.10 4.45 8.47
C CYS A 136 2.62 5.88 8.19
N GLU A 137 3.05 6.87 8.97
CA GLU A 137 2.78 8.30 8.75
C GLU A 137 3.38 8.78 7.42
N ALA A 138 4.62 8.40 7.10
CA ALA A 138 5.24 8.74 5.83
C ALA A 138 4.48 8.14 4.63
N LEU A 139 4.02 6.90 4.75
CA LEU A 139 3.17 6.25 3.75
C LEU A 139 1.85 7.00 3.61
N ILE A 140 1.14 7.24 4.71
CA ILE A 140 -0.15 7.93 4.73
C ILE A 140 -0.02 9.32 4.11
N LYS A 141 1.00 10.09 4.52
CA LYS A 141 1.29 11.43 3.98
C LYS A 141 1.55 11.40 2.48
N THR A 142 2.28 10.39 2.00
CA THR A 142 2.58 10.22 0.57
C THR A 142 1.32 9.88 -0.22
N VAL A 143 0.51 8.95 0.27
CA VAL A 143 -0.77 8.55 -0.36
C VAL A 143 -1.72 9.73 -0.43
N LYS A 144 -1.92 10.47 0.67
CA LYS A 144 -2.79 11.66 0.73
C LYS A 144 -2.37 12.70 -0.32
N ARG A 145 -1.08 13.07 -0.34
CA ARG A 145 -0.55 14.05 -1.30
C ARG A 145 -0.78 13.61 -2.74
N LEU A 146 -0.50 12.35 -3.05
CA LEU A 146 -0.64 11.82 -4.41
C LEU A 146 -2.09 11.67 -4.85
N LEU A 147 -3.01 11.36 -3.94
CA LEU A 147 -4.45 11.35 -4.22
C LEU A 147 -4.95 12.74 -4.60
N VAL A 148 -4.62 13.78 -3.83
CA VAL A 148 -5.01 15.17 -4.14
C VAL A 148 -4.50 15.57 -5.52
N ILE A 149 -3.25 15.24 -5.80
CA ILE A 149 -2.60 15.53 -7.07
C ILE A 149 -3.23 14.75 -8.25
N ALA A 150 -3.59 13.48 -8.04
CA ALA A 150 -4.14 12.62 -9.09
C ALA A 150 -5.59 12.99 -9.42
N VAL A 151 -6.38 13.38 -8.42
CA VAL A 151 -7.74 13.88 -8.61
C VAL A 151 -7.72 15.27 -9.26
N GLY A 152 -6.80 16.14 -8.86
CA GLY A 152 -6.65 17.48 -9.44
C GLY A 152 -7.95 18.28 -9.34
N GLU A 153 -8.40 18.83 -10.47
CA GLU A 153 -9.65 19.61 -10.58
C GLU A 153 -10.87 18.76 -10.97
N CYS A 154 -10.71 17.44 -11.12
CA CYS A 154 -11.82 16.56 -11.49
C CYS A 154 -12.88 16.52 -10.39
N VAL A 155 -14.10 16.94 -10.72
CA VAL A 155 -15.24 16.80 -9.81
C VAL A 155 -15.88 15.42 -10.01
N LEU A 156 -15.71 14.56 -9.01
CA LEU A 156 -16.23 13.19 -8.96
C LEU A 156 -17.50 13.13 -8.10
N SER A 157 -18.38 12.16 -8.35
CA SER A 157 -19.44 11.79 -7.41
C SER A 157 -18.88 10.96 -6.25
N PHE A 158 -19.68 10.73 -5.21
CA PHE A 158 -19.31 9.88 -4.08
C PHE A 158 -18.82 8.49 -4.55
N GLY A 159 -19.63 7.78 -5.35
CA GLY A 159 -19.30 6.44 -5.83
C GLY A 159 -18.10 6.39 -6.78
N GLU A 160 -17.90 7.43 -7.60
CA GLU A 160 -16.74 7.52 -8.49
C GLU A 160 -15.44 7.70 -7.69
N LEU A 161 -15.45 8.61 -6.70
CA LEU A 161 -14.29 8.83 -5.83
C LEU A 161 -14.02 7.62 -4.93
N GLN A 162 -15.06 6.96 -4.41
CA GLN A 162 -14.93 5.73 -3.65
C GLN A 162 -14.29 4.61 -4.49
N THR A 163 -14.67 4.50 -5.77
CA THR A 163 -14.05 3.54 -6.71
C THR A 163 -12.56 3.85 -6.93
N VAL A 164 -12.21 5.13 -7.12
CA VAL A 164 -10.79 5.56 -7.22
C VAL A 164 -10.03 5.14 -5.96
N LEU A 165 -10.58 5.37 -4.77
CA LEU A 165 -9.93 5.00 -3.51
C LEU A 165 -9.69 3.49 -3.39
N PHE A 166 -10.66 2.65 -3.76
CA PHE A 166 -10.49 1.19 -3.73
C PHE A 166 -9.48 0.69 -4.76
N GLU A 167 -9.50 1.21 -6.00
CA GLU A 167 -8.49 0.85 -7.00
C GLU A 167 -7.08 1.28 -6.58
N VAL A 168 -6.95 2.48 -6.01
CA VAL A 168 -5.69 2.97 -5.45
C VAL A 168 -5.22 2.08 -4.29
N ALA A 169 -6.10 1.71 -3.37
CA ALA A 169 -5.75 0.81 -2.27
C ALA A 169 -5.27 -0.55 -2.79
N ASN A 170 -5.92 -1.09 -3.84
CA ASN A 170 -5.47 -2.33 -4.48
C ASN A 170 -4.06 -2.18 -5.06
N LEU A 171 -3.79 -1.12 -5.82
CA LEU A 171 -2.45 -0.86 -6.38
C LEU A 171 -1.38 -0.69 -5.30
N LEU A 172 -1.71 -0.01 -4.20
CA LEU A 172 -0.81 0.11 -3.06
C LEU A 172 -0.50 -1.25 -2.44
N ASN A 173 -1.46 -2.18 -2.43
CA ASN A 173 -1.32 -3.52 -1.88
C ASN A 173 -0.72 -4.55 -2.84
N GLU A 174 -0.53 -4.21 -4.10
CA GLU A 174 0.24 -5.02 -5.07
C GLU A 174 1.75 -4.77 -4.98
N ARG A 175 2.17 -3.82 -4.13
CA ARG A 175 3.60 -3.55 -3.95
C ARG A 175 4.33 -4.74 -3.29
N PRO A 176 5.55 -5.06 -3.71
CA PRO A 176 6.35 -6.08 -3.07
C PRO A 176 6.77 -5.66 -1.66
N ILE A 177 6.61 -6.56 -0.70
CA ILE A 177 7.11 -6.46 0.68
C ILE A 177 8.22 -7.46 0.97
N GLY A 178 8.38 -8.50 0.14
CA GLY A 178 9.45 -9.49 0.24
C GLY A 178 9.41 -10.49 -0.91
N LEU A 179 10.22 -11.54 -0.83
CA LEU A 179 10.17 -12.67 -1.74
C LEU A 179 9.19 -13.73 -1.24
N LYS A 180 8.59 -14.46 -2.17
CA LYS A 180 7.71 -15.58 -1.83
C LYS A 180 8.57 -16.81 -1.50
N PRO A 181 8.46 -17.40 -0.29
CA PRO A 181 9.25 -18.58 0.08
C PRO A 181 8.95 -19.75 -0.86
N GLY A 182 9.98 -20.49 -1.28
CA GLY A 182 9.85 -21.72 -2.09
C GLY A 182 9.57 -21.52 -3.58
N TYR A 183 9.56 -20.28 -4.07
CA TYR A 183 9.53 -19.99 -5.51
C TYR A 183 10.93 -19.67 -6.00
N ASP A 184 11.30 -20.24 -7.14
CA ASP A 184 12.54 -19.91 -7.82
C ASP A 184 12.52 -18.42 -8.22
N ILE A 185 13.64 -17.73 -8.06
CA ILE A 185 13.84 -16.31 -8.41
C ILE A 185 13.41 -16.08 -9.87
N ASP A 186 13.60 -17.12 -10.68
CA ASP A 186 13.23 -17.23 -12.08
C ASP A 186 11.74 -17.07 -12.40
N MET A 187 10.84 -17.32 -11.43
CA MET A 187 9.40 -17.11 -11.62
C MET A 187 8.95 -15.66 -11.36
N GLY A 188 9.82 -14.79 -10.83
CA GLY A 188 9.50 -13.38 -10.59
C GLY A 188 8.39 -13.17 -9.55
N ALA A 189 8.12 -14.16 -8.70
CA ALA A 189 7.08 -14.10 -7.68
C ALA A 189 7.56 -13.33 -6.44
N TYR A 190 7.03 -12.14 -6.23
CA TYR A 190 7.18 -11.38 -4.99
C TYR A 190 6.00 -11.63 -4.06
N LEU A 191 6.23 -11.45 -2.76
CA LEU A 191 5.18 -11.36 -1.76
C LEU A 191 4.69 -9.91 -1.69
N CYS A 192 3.40 -9.68 -1.87
CA CYS A 192 2.74 -8.39 -1.69
C CYS A 192 1.69 -8.45 -0.57
N PRO A 193 1.23 -7.31 -0.02
CA PRO A 193 0.11 -7.32 0.93
C PRO A 193 -1.13 -8.04 0.39
N ASN A 194 -1.42 -7.97 -0.91
CA ASN A 194 -2.53 -8.69 -1.52
C ASN A 194 -2.40 -10.21 -1.44
N ASP A 195 -1.18 -10.78 -1.46
CA ASP A 195 -0.98 -12.22 -1.19
C ASP A 195 -1.51 -12.62 0.18
N LEU A 196 -1.30 -11.76 1.18
CA LEU A 196 -1.72 -12.01 2.56
C LEU A 196 -3.21 -11.71 2.76
N LEU A 197 -3.78 -10.77 2.00
CA LEU A 197 -5.17 -10.35 2.13
C LEU A 197 -6.15 -11.19 1.32
N LEU A 198 -5.73 -11.63 0.12
CA LEU A 198 -6.57 -12.30 -0.87
C LEU A 198 -6.15 -13.75 -1.10
N GLY A 199 -4.99 -14.17 -0.59
CA GLY A 199 -4.37 -15.45 -0.94
C GLY A 199 -3.79 -15.47 -2.36
N ARG A 200 -3.76 -14.33 -3.06
CA ARG A 200 -3.26 -14.21 -4.44
C ARG A 200 -2.62 -12.85 -4.70
N SER A 201 -1.56 -12.85 -5.51
CA SER A 201 -0.71 -11.66 -5.77
C SER A 201 -1.36 -10.66 -6.71
N SER A 202 -2.45 -11.04 -7.39
CA SER A 202 -3.05 -10.21 -8.41
C SER A 202 -4.57 -10.35 -8.45
N ASN A 203 -5.25 -9.22 -8.26
CA ASN A 203 -6.47 -8.97 -8.99
C ASN A 203 -6.04 -8.27 -10.28
N LYS A 204 -5.69 -9.02 -11.34
CA LYS A 204 -5.63 -8.43 -12.69
C LYS A 204 -7.07 -8.04 -13.04
N VAL A 205 -7.56 -6.93 -12.50
CA VAL A 205 -8.71 -6.24 -13.08
C VAL A 205 -8.27 -5.99 -14.52
N PRO A 206 -8.97 -6.52 -15.53
CA PRO A 206 -8.59 -6.33 -16.91
C PRO A 206 -8.65 -4.83 -17.23
N SER A 207 -7.55 -4.13 -16.97
CA SER A 207 -7.24 -2.86 -17.58
C SER A 207 -6.78 -3.21 -18.99
N GLY A 208 -7.71 -3.74 -19.80
CA GLY A 208 -7.47 -3.92 -21.22
C GLY A 208 -7.02 -2.58 -21.81
N PRO A 209 -6.33 -2.58 -22.97
CA PRO A 209 -6.04 -1.33 -23.67
C PRO A 209 -7.37 -0.63 -23.95
N MET A 210 -7.74 0.33 -23.10
CA MET A 210 -8.73 1.33 -23.46
C MET A 210 -8.18 1.96 -24.72
N GLY A 211 -8.95 1.94 -25.81
CA GLY A 211 -8.49 2.34 -27.13
C GLY A 211 -7.66 3.62 -27.09
N ASN A 212 -6.75 3.77 -28.07
CA ASN A 212 -5.72 4.82 -28.11
C ASN A 212 -6.23 6.26 -27.88
N GLU A 213 -7.54 6.48 -27.95
CA GLU A 213 -8.20 7.71 -27.52
C GLU A 213 -9.14 7.45 -26.34
N PRO A 214 -8.79 7.90 -25.12
CA PRO A 214 -9.72 7.85 -24.00
C PRO A 214 -10.93 8.73 -24.31
N ASP A 215 -12.10 8.13 -24.55
CA ASP A 215 -13.34 8.89 -24.61
C ASP A 215 -13.63 9.52 -23.24
N VAL A 216 -13.26 10.78 -23.11
CA VAL A 216 -13.40 11.61 -21.91
C VAL A 216 -14.87 11.81 -21.51
N ARG A 217 -15.82 11.50 -22.41
CA ARG A 217 -17.27 11.55 -22.12
C ARG A 217 -17.69 10.40 -21.22
N LYS A 218 -16.94 9.29 -21.19
CA LYS A 218 -17.21 8.16 -20.29
C LYS A 218 -16.57 8.41 -18.93
N ARG A 219 -17.40 8.50 -17.88
CA ARG A 219 -16.96 8.71 -16.49
C ARG A 219 -15.95 7.66 -16.01
N PHE A 220 -16.08 6.43 -16.47
CA PHE A 220 -15.12 5.37 -16.17
C PHE A 220 -13.70 5.67 -16.69
N THR A 221 -13.57 6.24 -17.89
CA THR A 221 -12.28 6.65 -18.46
C THR A 221 -11.57 7.71 -17.60
N ILE A 222 -12.35 8.61 -16.97
CA ILE A 222 -11.83 9.61 -16.04
C ILE A 222 -11.27 8.93 -14.78
N ILE A 223 -12.03 8.00 -14.17
CA ILE A 223 -11.57 7.20 -13.01
C ILE A 223 -10.25 6.52 -13.34
N GLN A 224 -10.19 5.83 -14.48
CA GLN A 224 -9.01 5.12 -14.92
C GLN A 224 -7.82 6.07 -15.18
N THR A 225 -8.05 7.24 -15.76
CA THR A 225 -6.99 8.26 -15.94
C THR A 225 -6.42 8.74 -14.61
N ILE A 226 -7.27 8.96 -13.61
CA ILE A 226 -6.87 9.34 -12.25
C ILE A 226 -6.02 8.25 -11.62
N VAL A 227 -6.47 6.99 -11.69
CA VAL A 227 -5.74 5.83 -11.14
C VAL A 227 -4.39 5.62 -11.86
N THR A 228 -4.33 5.77 -13.18
CA THR A 228 -3.04 5.76 -13.93
C THR A 228 -2.11 6.86 -13.42
N THR A 229 -2.64 8.08 -13.27
CA THR A 229 -1.87 9.25 -12.86
C THR A 229 -1.32 9.06 -11.44
N PHE A 230 -2.15 8.54 -10.54
CA PHE A 230 -1.72 8.14 -9.20
C PHE A 230 -0.58 7.13 -9.27
N TRP A 231 -0.74 6.04 -10.02
CA TRP A 231 0.26 4.98 -10.14
C TRP A 231 1.61 5.50 -10.67
N LYS A 232 1.60 6.29 -11.75
CA LYS A 232 2.82 6.86 -12.33
C LYS A 232 3.57 7.72 -11.32
N ARG A 233 2.85 8.57 -10.57
CA ARG A 233 3.48 9.45 -9.57
C ARG A 233 3.89 8.68 -8.31
N TRP A 234 3.12 7.69 -7.88
CA TRP A 234 3.47 6.77 -6.79
C TRP A 234 4.77 6.03 -7.09
N MET A 235 4.88 5.42 -8.27
CA MET A 235 6.10 4.73 -8.70
C MET A 235 7.29 5.69 -8.81
N ARG A 236 7.09 6.95 -9.14
CA ARG A 236 8.19 7.94 -9.18
C ARG A 236 8.63 8.39 -7.79
N ASP A 237 7.66 8.72 -6.91
CA ASP A 237 7.92 9.41 -5.65
C ASP A 237 8.16 8.45 -4.48
N TYR A 238 7.48 7.30 -4.46
CA TYR A 238 7.54 6.34 -3.37
C TYR A 238 8.51 5.18 -3.63
N PHE A 239 8.68 4.71 -4.88
CA PHE A 239 9.62 3.63 -5.19
C PHE A 239 11.04 3.87 -4.65
N PRO A 240 11.61 5.10 -4.76
CA PRO A 240 12.93 5.38 -4.18
C PRO A 240 12.97 5.37 -2.64
N THR A 241 11.81 5.34 -1.97
CA THR A 241 11.70 5.22 -0.51
C THR A 241 11.60 3.76 -0.04
N LEU A 242 11.29 2.82 -0.95
CA LEU A 242 11.39 1.38 -0.68
C LEU A 242 12.85 0.93 -0.56
N LEU A 243 13.78 1.64 -1.21
CA LEU A 243 15.20 1.55 -0.91
C LEU A 243 15.40 1.94 0.55
N VAL A 244 15.81 0.98 1.38
CA VAL A 244 16.21 1.23 2.77
C VAL A 244 17.26 2.35 2.77
N ARG A 245 16.85 3.55 3.19
CA ARG A 245 17.79 4.65 3.43
C ARG A 245 18.45 4.38 4.78
N HIS A 246 19.72 3.96 4.74
CA HIS A 246 20.57 4.04 5.93
C HIS A 246 20.79 5.50 6.33
N GLU A 247 20.94 5.72 7.63
CA GLU A 247 21.25 7.02 8.22
C GLU A 247 22.51 7.63 7.58
N TRP A 248 22.59 8.96 7.65
CA TRP A 248 23.52 9.85 6.95
C TRP A 248 25.02 9.57 7.16
N HIS A 249 25.40 8.56 7.95
CA HIS A 249 26.77 8.26 8.37
C HIS A 249 27.25 6.83 8.08
N THR A 250 26.48 5.95 7.44
CA THR A 250 26.94 4.59 7.09
C THR A 250 27.20 4.44 5.59
N GLU A 251 28.34 3.88 5.22
CA GLU A 251 28.66 3.56 3.81
C GLU A 251 27.62 2.61 3.21
N ARG A 252 27.19 2.91 1.98
CA ARG A 252 26.24 2.06 1.24
C ARG A 252 26.91 0.75 0.87
N ARG A 253 26.31 -0.40 1.22
CA ARG A 253 26.61 -1.68 0.56
C ARG A 253 26.33 -1.53 -0.94
N ASN A 254 27.35 -1.73 -1.75
CA ASN A 254 27.19 -1.79 -3.20
C ASN A 254 26.34 -3.00 -3.59
N LEU A 255 25.57 -2.91 -4.68
CA LEU A 255 24.92 -4.09 -5.26
C LEU A 255 25.99 -5.11 -5.67
N GLN A 256 25.75 -6.37 -5.33
CA GLN A 256 26.64 -7.49 -5.63
C GLN A 256 25.96 -8.47 -6.59
N LYS A 257 26.77 -9.26 -7.29
CA LYS A 257 26.26 -10.37 -8.10
C LYS A 257 25.45 -11.33 -7.21
N GLY A 258 24.24 -11.66 -7.64
CA GLY A 258 23.31 -12.52 -6.90
C GLY A 258 22.23 -11.76 -6.12
N ASP A 259 22.38 -10.45 -5.89
CA ASP A 259 21.36 -9.64 -5.23
C ASP A 259 20.05 -9.63 -6.02
N ILE A 260 18.91 -9.73 -5.33
CA ILE A 260 17.57 -9.66 -5.95
C ILE A 260 17.04 -8.23 -5.81
N VAL A 261 16.72 -7.64 -6.96
CA VAL A 261 16.30 -6.25 -7.06
C VAL A 261 14.94 -6.11 -7.72
N LEU A 262 14.19 -5.10 -7.29
CA LEU A 262 13.00 -4.61 -7.96
C LEU A 262 13.41 -3.58 -9.02
N VAL A 263 12.88 -3.71 -10.23
CA VAL A 263 13.17 -2.82 -11.35
C VAL A 263 12.07 -1.77 -11.50
N GLN A 264 12.46 -0.50 -11.47
CA GLN A 264 11.60 0.62 -11.84
C GLN A 264 11.57 0.76 -13.37
N ASP A 265 10.66 0.06 -14.03
CA ASP A 265 10.38 0.27 -15.45
C ASP A 265 9.16 1.20 -15.59
N ASN A 266 9.33 2.33 -16.29
CA ASN A 266 8.27 3.32 -16.53
C ASN A 266 7.15 2.79 -17.47
N ASP A 267 7.45 1.76 -18.25
CA ASP A 267 6.56 1.19 -19.28
C ASP A 267 5.74 -0.01 -18.78
N LEU A 268 5.77 -0.31 -17.48
CA LEU A 268 5.00 -1.42 -16.93
C LEU A 268 3.51 -1.07 -16.85
N VAL A 269 2.69 -2.05 -17.25
CA VAL A 269 1.24 -2.08 -16.96
C VAL A 269 1.03 -1.89 -15.44
N ARG A 270 -0.04 -1.19 -15.06
CA ARG A 270 -0.33 -0.87 -13.64
C ARG A 270 -0.22 -2.11 -12.75
N GLY A 271 0.33 -1.92 -11.54
CA GLY A 271 0.44 -3.00 -10.56
C GLY A 271 1.59 -3.97 -10.78
N ASN A 272 2.26 -3.94 -11.95
CA ASN A 272 3.37 -4.84 -12.21
C ASN A 272 4.68 -4.29 -11.66
N CYS A 273 5.32 -5.13 -10.85
CA CYS A 273 6.62 -4.92 -10.27
C CYS A 273 7.54 -6.02 -10.81
N ARG A 274 8.59 -5.64 -11.56
CA ARG A 274 9.49 -6.63 -12.16
C ARG A 274 10.65 -6.94 -11.21
N LEU A 275 10.79 -8.20 -10.83
CA LEU A 275 11.98 -8.68 -10.14
C LEU A 275 13.09 -9.01 -11.14
N ALA A 276 14.32 -8.75 -10.75
CA ALA A 276 15.51 -9.16 -11.49
C ALA A 276 16.63 -9.54 -10.52
N GLN A 277 17.52 -10.42 -10.96
CA GLN A 277 18.74 -10.76 -10.25
C GLN A 277 19.92 -9.97 -10.83
N VAL A 278 20.82 -9.47 -9.99
CA VAL A 278 22.06 -8.83 -10.44
C VAL A 278 22.99 -9.92 -10.99
N PHE A 279 23.20 -9.92 -12.31
CA PHE A 279 24.12 -10.83 -12.98
C PHE A 279 25.57 -10.36 -12.88
N GLN A 280 25.79 -9.05 -12.99
CA GLN A 280 27.10 -8.42 -12.90
C GLN A 280 26.96 -7.01 -12.31
N ALA A 281 27.84 -6.67 -11.37
CA ALA A 281 27.94 -5.33 -10.81
C ALA A 281 29.23 -4.67 -11.29
N ASN A 282 29.10 -3.51 -11.95
CA ASN A 282 30.24 -2.78 -12.50
C ASN A 282 30.64 -1.66 -11.52
N ALA A 283 31.74 -1.88 -10.79
CA ALA A 283 32.29 -0.88 -9.90
C ALA A 283 33.11 0.17 -10.68
N GLY A 284 32.94 1.45 -10.34
CA GLY A 284 33.78 2.53 -10.85
C GLY A 284 35.17 2.54 -10.22
N LYS A 285 36.03 3.45 -10.68
CA LYS A 285 37.39 3.64 -10.15
C LYS A 285 37.42 4.01 -8.65
N ASP A 286 36.32 4.53 -8.13
CA ASP A 286 36.10 4.89 -6.73
C ASP A 286 35.48 3.75 -5.90
N GLY A 287 35.42 2.53 -6.44
CA GLY A 287 34.85 1.37 -5.76
C GLY A 287 33.32 1.39 -5.64
N LYS A 288 32.62 2.36 -6.23
CA LYS A 288 31.15 2.49 -6.15
C LYS A 288 30.47 1.91 -7.39
N VAL A 289 29.43 1.10 -7.17
CA VAL A 289 28.62 0.51 -8.25
C VAL A 289 27.53 1.49 -8.68
N ARG A 290 27.57 1.92 -9.94
CA ARG A 290 26.57 2.86 -10.53
C ARG A 290 25.67 2.20 -11.57
N ASP A 291 26.18 1.14 -12.20
CA ASP A 291 25.48 0.36 -13.24
C ASP A 291 25.62 -1.13 -12.97
N VAL A 292 24.54 -1.86 -13.23
CA VAL A 292 24.47 -3.31 -13.06
C VAL A 292 23.80 -3.97 -14.27
N VAL A 293 24.30 -5.15 -14.64
CA VAL A 293 23.64 -6.02 -15.61
C VAL A 293 22.67 -6.90 -14.85
N LEU A 294 21.40 -6.78 -15.20
CA LEU A 294 20.31 -7.53 -14.60
C LEU A 294 19.91 -8.71 -15.46
N ARG A 295 19.60 -9.82 -14.81
CA ARG A 295 18.99 -11.00 -15.40
C ARG A 295 17.55 -11.10 -14.93
N TYR A 296 16.61 -11.17 -15.88
CA TYR A 296 15.22 -11.52 -15.57
C TYR A 296 14.59 -12.32 -16.72
N LYS A 297 13.60 -13.15 -16.37
CA LYS A 297 12.76 -13.85 -17.35
C LYS A 297 11.52 -13.01 -17.69
N PRO A 298 11.15 -12.87 -18.98
CA PRO A 298 9.97 -12.10 -19.36
C PRO A 298 8.68 -12.79 -18.87
N LEU A 299 7.78 -12.02 -18.23
CA LEU A 299 6.44 -12.46 -17.84
C LEU A 299 5.64 -12.88 -19.09
N CYS A 300 4.99 -14.05 -19.05
CA CYS A 300 4.03 -14.44 -20.09
C CYS A 300 2.61 -14.04 -19.73
N SER A 301 1.80 -13.90 -20.77
CA SER A 301 0.34 -13.95 -20.69
C SER A 301 -0.23 -15.38 -20.66
N SER A 302 0.57 -16.42 -20.92
CA SER A 302 0.13 -17.83 -20.94
C SER A 302 1.00 -18.76 -20.09
N ASP A 303 0.35 -19.71 -19.40
CA ASP A 303 0.92 -20.67 -18.44
C ASP A 303 1.82 -21.76 -19.07
N GLU A 304 2.25 -21.63 -20.33
CA GLU A 304 3.17 -22.60 -20.93
C GLU A 304 4.63 -22.30 -20.56
N TYR A 305 5.17 -23.12 -19.67
CA TYR A 305 6.59 -23.18 -19.30
C TYR A 305 7.42 -23.81 -20.43
N LYS A 306 7.72 -23.06 -21.49
CA LYS A 306 8.73 -23.42 -22.49
C LYS A 306 10.03 -22.67 -22.21
N GLY A 307 11.14 -23.39 -22.04
CA GLY A 307 12.47 -22.91 -21.64
C GLY A 307 12.83 -21.53 -22.21
N ARG A 308 12.59 -20.48 -21.42
CA ARG A 308 12.83 -19.09 -21.83
C ARG A 308 14.27 -18.71 -21.57
N LYS A 309 14.87 -18.06 -22.57
CA LYS A 309 16.20 -17.46 -22.44
C LYS A 309 16.11 -16.24 -21.55
N ASP A 310 17.05 -16.14 -20.63
CA ASP A 310 17.22 -14.99 -19.77
C ASP A 310 17.43 -13.72 -20.59
N ARG A 311 16.79 -12.61 -20.19
CA ARG A 311 17.08 -11.30 -20.76
C ARG A 311 18.08 -10.59 -19.87
N LEU A 312 19.20 -10.22 -20.46
CA LEU A 312 20.21 -9.37 -19.83
C LEU A 312 19.94 -7.91 -20.19
N VAL A 313 19.77 -7.05 -19.19
CA VAL A 313 19.53 -5.62 -19.39
C VAL A 313 20.43 -4.82 -18.48
N ASN A 314 21.09 -3.81 -19.04
CA ASN A 314 21.87 -2.85 -18.25
C ASN A 314 20.95 -1.79 -17.65
N ARG A 315 21.08 -1.54 -16.34
CA ARG A 315 20.31 -0.55 -15.60
C ARG A 315 21.18 0.16 -14.57
N SER A 316 20.90 1.45 -14.37
CA SER A 316 21.50 2.23 -13.28
C SER A 316 20.92 1.83 -11.94
N VAL A 317 21.76 1.79 -10.91
CA VAL A 317 21.41 1.45 -9.52
C VAL A 317 20.30 2.35 -8.96
N HIS A 318 20.18 3.59 -9.45
CA HIS A 318 19.14 4.53 -9.00
C HIS A 318 17.71 4.09 -9.34
N ARG A 319 17.52 3.16 -10.28
CA ARG A 319 16.22 2.61 -10.68
C ARG A 319 15.94 1.22 -10.09
N LEU A 320 16.75 0.80 -9.12
CA LEU A 320 16.69 -0.53 -8.54
C LEU A 320 16.48 -0.42 -7.03
N VAL A 321 15.63 -1.28 -6.49
CA VAL A 321 15.47 -1.44 -5.04
C VAL A 321 15.98 -2.82 -4.66
N LEU A 322 16.97 -2.90 -3.77
CA LEU A 322 17.41 -4.16 -3.19
C LEU A 322 16.27 -4.74 -2.35
N LEU A 323 15.82 -5.94 -2.70
CA LEU A 323 14.78 -6.67 -1.96
C LEU A 323 15.36 -7.75 -1.07
N LEU A 324 16.35 -8.49 -1.57
CA LEU A 324 17.05 -9.50 -0.79
C LEU A 324 18.55 -9.48 -1.13
N PRO A 325 19.42 -9.14 -0.16
CA PRO A 325 20.86 -9.30 -0.30
C PRO A 325 21.23 -10.77 -0.53
N ILE A 326 22.30 -11.04 -1.27
CA ILE A 326 22.84 -12.40 -1.41
C ILE A 326 23.24 -13.05 -0.07
N GLU A 327 23.55 -12.24 0.94
CA GLU A 327 23.94 -12.69 2.27
C GLU A 327 22.77 -13.28 3.08
N ASP A 328 21.54 -12.91 2.72
CA ASP A 328 20.29 -13.34 3.38
C ASP A 328 19.51 -14.38 2.53
N GLN A 329 20.11 -14.89 1.43
CA GLN A 329 19.54 -15.93 0.54
C GLN A 329 19.95 -17.33 0.99
#